data_AF-A0A7S2JH42-F1
#
_entry.id   AF-A0A7S2JH42-F1
#
_cell.length_a   1.000
_cell.length_b   1.000
_cell.length_c   1.000
_cell.angle_alpha   90.00
_cell.angle_beta   90.00
_cell.angle_gamma   90.00
#
_symmetry.space_group_name_H-M   'P 1'
#
loop_
_entity.id
_entity.type
_entity.pdbx_description
1 polymer ?
#
loop_
_entity_poly.entity_id
_entity_poly.type
_entity_poly.pdbx_seq_one_letter_code
_entity_poly.pdbx_strand_id
1 'polypeptide(L)'
;DSPSSPLQQLFGRFIPVQSVRTAGVCANRQPKRSRSRLLQQLDVDPDIIRGVRASVVQSACGQHLMVSKGDESTYQLSAPTAYIDEFLSHSWMSNGRLKWLSLCLYHNGNTAVG
;
A
#
# COMPACT_ATOMS: atom_id res chain seq x y z
N ASP A 1 10.98 15.99 -43.08
CA ASP A 1 11.00 14.56 -42.80
C ASP A 1 10.87 14.27 -41.31
N SER A 2 9.65 13.86 -40.94
CA SER A 2 9.25 13.26 -39.66
C SER A 2 9.81 11.81 -39.55
N PRO A 3 9.87 11.16 -38.36
CA PRO A 3 8.86 11.28 -37.32
C PRO A 3 9.33 11.44 -35.87
N SER A 4 8.63 12.35 -35.22
CA SER A 4 8.13 12.29 -33.85
C SER A 4 7.97 10.89 -33.25
N SER A 5 8.67 10.65 -32.15
CA SER A 5 8.53 9.47 -31.28
C SER A 5 7.17 9.45 -30.55
N PRO A 6 6.36 8.39 -30.67
CA PRO A 6 5.04 8.30 -30.04
C PRO A 6 5.07 7.51 -28.72
N LEU A 7 5.88 7.92 -27.73
CA LEU A 7 5.90 7.25 -26.41
C LEU A 7 6.00 8.25 -25.23
N GLN A 8 5.19 9.31 -25.27
CA GLN A 8 5.03 10.24 -24.13
C GLN A 8 3.58 10.44 -23.68
N GLN A 9 2.65 9.57 -24.07
CA GLN A 9 1.23 9.74 -23.72
C GLN A 9 0.64 8.52 -23.02
N LEU A 10 1.09 8.19 -21.81
CA LEU A 10 0.30 7.33 -20.92
C LEU A 10 0.69 7.33 -19.44
N PHE A 11 1.15 8.45 -18.88
CA PHE A 11 1.33 8.56 -17.41
C PHE A 11 0.82 9.91 -16.91
N GLY A 12 -0.49 10.10 -17.05
CA GLY A 12 -1.18 11.33 -16.65
C GLY A 12 -2.54 11.02 -16.04
N ARG A 13 -2.60 10.06 -15.10
CA ARG A 13 -3.73 9.98 -14.16
C ARG A 13 -3.19 9.75 -12.76
N PHE A 14 -2.73 10.86 -12.18
CA PHE A 14 -2.78 11.09 -10.75
C PHE A 14 -4.22 10.77 -10.33
N ILE A 15 -4.46 9.69 -9.59
CA ILE A 15 -5.76 9.49 -8.95
C ILE A 15 -5.79 10.54 -7.84
N PRO A 16 -6.64 11.58 -7.92
CA PRO A 16 -6.80 12.46 -6.78
C PRO A 16 -7.40 11.60 -5.67
N VAL A 17 -6.62 11.39 -4.60
CA VAL A 17 -7.22 11.08 -3.30
C VAL A 17 -8.04 12.31 -2.98
N GLN A 18 -9.35 12.23 -3.24
CA GLN A 18 -10.28 13.28 -2.85
C GLN A 18 -10.23 13.35 -1.33
N SER A 19 -9.48 14.33 -0.83
CA SER A 19 -9.60 14.84 0.52
C SER A 19 -11.01 15.43 0.61
N VAL A 20 -11.94 14.63 1.10
CA VAL A 20 -13.31 15.07 1.35
C VAL A 20 -13.30 15.93 2.60
N ARG A 21 -13.43 17.24 2.35
CA ARG A 21 -14.06 18.30 3.14
C ARG A 21 -14.16 18.07 4.66
N THR A 22 -13.42 18.92 5.38
CA THR A 22 -13.83 19.38 6.70
C THR A 22 -15.19 20.07 6.61
N ALA A 23 -16.20 19.49 7.23
CA ALA A 23 -17.36 20.21 7.75
C ALA A 23 -17.70 19.56 9.09
N GLY A 24 -17.65 20.36 10.15
CA GLY A 24 -18.15 19.95 11.45
C GLY A 24 -19.63 19.60 11.39
N VAL A 25 -20.06 18.75 12.32
CA VAL A 25 -21.32 18.78 13.08
C VAL A 25 -21.48 17.39 13.70
N CYS A 26 -21.69 17.41 15.01
CA CYS A 26 -21.97 16.27 15.88
C CYS A 26 -23.06 15.35 15.31
N ALA A 27 -22.77 14.07 15.11
CA ALA A 27 -23.78 13.02 15.15
C ALA A 27 -23.15 11.64 15.33
N ASN A 28 -23.55 11.02 16.44
CA ASN A 28 -23.22 9.68 16.89
C ASN A 28 -23.78 8.62 15.91
N ARG A 29 -23.06 8.32 14.84
CA ARG A 29 -23.34 7.15 13.97
C ARG A 29 -22.05 6.40 13.75
N GLN A 30 -21.90 5.28 14.48
CA GLN A 30 -20.90 4.29 14.18
C GLN A 30 -21.02 3.88 12.70
N PRO A 31 -20.02 4.15 11.86
CA PRO A 31 -20.01 3.53 10.55
C PRO A 31 -19.72 2.05 10.78
N LYS A 32 -20.76 1.21 10.70
CA LYS A 32 -20.60 -0.20 10.37
C LYS A 32 -19.97 -0.26 8.98
N ARG A 33 -18.65 -0.04 8.91
CA ARG A 33 -17.86 -0.30 7.72
C ARG A 33 -17.96 -1.79 7.49
N SER A 34 -18.92 -2.22 6.69
CA SER A 34 -18.77 -3.42 5.89
C SER A 34 -17.45 -3.22 5.15
N ARG A 35 -16.38 -3.81 5.69
CA ARG A 35 -15.13 -4.03 4.95
C ARG A 35 -15.59 -4.75 3.69
N SER A 36 -15.67 -4.02 2.58
CA SER A 36 -15.91 -4.67 1.30
C SER A 36 -14.76 -5.65 1.16
N ARG A 37 -15.06 -6.94 1.29
CA ARG A 37 -14.16 -8.04 0.93
C ARG A 37 -14.01 -8.02 -0.58
N LEU A 38 -13.48 -6.92 -1.11
CA LEU A 38 -12.96 -6.80 -2.47
C LEU A 38 -11.52 -7.35 -2.50
N LEU A 39 -11.20 -8.29 -1.61
CA LEU A 39 -10.21 -9.29 -1.95
C LEU A 39 -10.94 -10.23 -2.91
N GLN A 40 -10.83 -9.95 -4.21
CA GLN A 40 -11.07 -10.98 -5.22
C GLN A 40 -10.38 -12.24 -4.71
N GLN A 41 -11.12 -13.33 -4.55
CA GLN A 41 -10.51 -14.66 -4.41
C GLN A 41 -9.73 -14.89 -5.70
N LEU A 42 -8.48 -14.44 -5.69
CA LEU A 42 -7.50 -14.83 -6.68
C LEU A 42 -7.27 -16.31 -6.42
N ASP A 43 -7.66 -17.14 -7.37
CA ASP A 43 -7.34 -18.58 -7.41
C ASP A 43 -5.86 -18.74 -7.80
N VAL A 44 -5.00 -18.14 -6.98
CA VAL A 44 -3.55 -18.23 -7.09
C VAL A 44 -3.12 -19.23 -6.05
N ASP A 45 -2.21 -20.12 -6.44
CA ASP A 45 -1.62 -21.11 -5.55
C ASP A 45 -1.12 -20.40 -4.27
N PRO A 46 -1.62 -20.77 -3.08
CA PRO A 46 -1.28 -20.12 -1.81
C PRO A 46 0.21 -20.22 -1.49
N ASP A 47 0.94 -21.16 -2.10
CA ASP A 47 2.39 -21.29 -1.93
C ASP A 47 3.18 -20.19 -2.66
N ILE A 48 2.57 -19.51 -3.63
CA ILE A 48 3.18 -18.43 -4.41
C ILE A 48 3.05 -17.08 -3.69
N ILE A 49 1.95 -16.88 -2.95
CA ILE A 49 1.68 -15.61 -2.27
C ILE A 49 2.48 -15.54 -0.98
N ARG A 50 3.31 -14.50 -0.85
CA ARG A 50 4.03 -14.20 0.38
C ARG A 50 3.64 -12.85 0.93
N GLY A 51 3.47 -12.80 2.24
CA GLY A 51 3.19 -11.57 2.99
C GLY A 51 4.27 -11.33 4.02
N VAL A 52 4.41 -10.08 4.45
CA VAL A 52 5.27 -9.70 5.58
C VAL A 52 4.42 -8.99 6.62
N ARG A 53 4.66 -9.30 7.89
CA ARG A 53 3.92 -8.64 8.98
C ARG A 53 4.27 -7.17 9.00
N ALA A 54 3.28 -6.31 9.13
CA ALA A 54 3.49 -4.86 9.19
C ALA A 54 4.49 -4.43 10.28
N SER A 55 4.49 -5.11 11.44
CA SER A 55 5.45 -4.86 12.52
C SER A 55 6.90 -5.09 12.10
N VAL A 56 7.15 -6.07 11.24
CA VAL A 56 8.49 -6.35 10.70
C VAL A 56 8.89 -5.24 9.72
N VAL A 57 7.98 -4.83 8.83
CA VAL A 57 8.25 -3.74 7.87
C VAL A 57 8.48 -2.41 8.56
N GLN A 58 7.75 -2.11 9.65
CA GLN A 58 7.92 -0.88 10.43
C GLN A 58 9.12 -0.91 11.36
N SER A 59 9.65 -2.10 11.68
CA SER A 59 10.83 -2.23 12.53
C SER A 59 12.02 -1.49 11.94
N ALA A 60 12.97 -1.13 12.80
CA ALA A 60 14.13 -0.32 12.43
C ALA A 60 13.77 0.95 11.63
N CYS A 61 12.60 1.56 11.85
CA CYS A 61 12.13 2.74 11.12
C CYS A 61 12.02 2.53 9.60
N GLY A 62 11.61 1.34 9.17
CA GLY A 62 11.33 1.07 7.76
C GLY A 62 12.57 0.89 6.89
N GLN A 63 13.72 0.56 7.47
CA GLN A 63 14.98 0.36 6.72
C GLN A 63 14.84 -0.63 5.56
N HIS A 64 14.00 -1.66 5.72
CA HIS A 64 13.68 -2.63 4.67
C HIS A 64 13.04 -2.01 3.41
N LEU A 65 12.43 -0.82 3.53
CA LEU A 65 11.81 -0.09 2.40
C LEU A 65 12.75 0.93 1.76
N MET A 66 13.89 1.23 2.40
CA MET A 66 14.83 2.28 1.96
C MET A 66 15.74 1.82 0.82
N VAL A 67 15.90 0.51 0.66
CA VAL A 67 16.67 -0.09 -0.43
C VAL A 67 15.74 -0.26 -1.64
N SER A 68 16.19 0.18 -2.81
CA SER A 68 15.41 0.09 -4.06
C SER A 68 15.37 -1.31 -4.67
N LYS A 69 16.10 -2.26 -4.09
CA LYS A 69 16.17 -3.66 -4.51
C LYS A 69 15.88 -4.57 -3.32
N GLY A 70 15.13 -5.64 -3.58
CA GLY A 70 15.05 -6.78 -2.66
C GLY A 70 16.28 -7.67 -2.82
N ASP A 71 16.74 -8.24 -1.71
CA ASP A 71 17.70 -9.33 -1.67
C ASP A 71 17.12 -10.55 -0.94
N GLU A 72 17.89 -11.64 -0.87
CA GLU A 72 17.51 -12.86 -0.17
C GLU A 72 17.12 -12.59 1.30
N SER A 73 17.79 -11.66 1.97
CA SER A 73 17.47 -11.31 3.35
C SER A 73 16.08 -10.68 3.48
N THR A 74 15.71 -9.79 2.55
CA THR A 74 14.36 -9.20 2.52
C THR A 74 13.29 -10.22 2.11
N TYR A 75 13.63 -11.18 1.25
CA TYR A 75 12.72 -12.27 0.89
C TYR A 75 12.38 -13.15 2.10
N GLN A 76 13.39 -13.47 2.92
CA GLN A 76 13.23 -14.27 4.14
C GLN A 76 12.39 -13.60 5.23
N LEU A 77 12.17 -12.28 5.18
CA LEU A 77 11.25 -11.58 6.08
C LEU A 77 9.77 -11.88 5.78
N SER A 78 9.48 -12.33 4.56
CA SER A 78 8.13 -12.72 4.15
C SER A 78 7.89 -14.20 4.41
N ALA A 79 6.63 -14.60 4.57
CA ALA A 79 6.21 -16.00 4.67
C ALA A 79 5.04 -16.27 3.72
N PRO A 80 4.87 -17.52 3.23
CA PRO A 80 3.67 -17.91 2.49
C PRO A 80 2.41 -17.56 3.28
N THR A 81 1.42 -17.00 2.61
CA THR A 81 0.14 -16.61 3.24
C THR A 81 -1.00 -16.76 2.27
N ALA A 82 -2.13 -17.27 2.76
CA ALA A 82 -3.36 -17.38 1.97
C ALA A 82 -4.03 -16.02 1.75
N TYR A 83 -3.72 -15.01 2.58
CA TYR A 83 -4.40 -13.71 2.55
C TYR A 83 -3.42 -12.56 2.82
N ILE A 84 -3.67 -11.44 2.14
CA ILE A 84 -2.99 -10.16 2.34
C ILE A 84 -4.06 -9.15 2.75
N ASP A 85 -3.92 -8.57 3.94
CA ASP A 85 -4.87 -7.57 4.44
C ASP A 85 -4.76 -6.23 3.69
N GLU A 86 -3.55 -5.87 3.26
CA GLU A 86 -3.26 -4.58 2.63
C GLU A 86 -2.12 -4.70 1.62
N PHE A 87 -2.26 -4.02 0.48
CA PHE A 87 -1.26 -4.03 -0.58
C PHE A 87 -0.76 -2.62 -0.88
N LEU A 88 0.50 -2.36 -0.53
CA LEU A 88 1.12 -1.05 -0.78
C LEU A 88 1.61 -0.94 -2.23
N SER A 89 0.70 -0.67 -3.17
CA SER A 89 1.07 -0.36 -4.55
C SER A 89 1.85 0.96 -4.59
N HIS A 90 3.08 0.96 -5.08
CA HIS A 90 3.86 2.17 -5.21
C HIS A 90 4.65 2.16 -6.51
N SER A 91 4.97 3.34 -7.03
CA SER A 91 5.93 3.45 -8.13
C SER A 91 7.30 3.01 -7.62
N TRP A 92 8.00 2.20 -8.40
CA TRP A 92 9.41 1.89 -8.19
C TRP A 92 10.30 3.14 -8.02
N MET A 93 9.87 4.28 -8.57
CA MET A 93 10.53 5.59 -8.42
C MET A 93 10.25 6.28 -7.08
N SER A 94 9.30 5.80 -6.28
CA SER A 94 8.95 6.41 -4.98
C SER A 94 10.04 6.11 -3.95
N ASN A 95 10.48 7.15 -3.23
CA ASN A 95 11.44 7.03 -2.14
C ASN A 95 10.90 6.11 -1.01
N GLY A 96 11.75 5.22 -0.49
CA GLY A 96 11.43 4.33 0.62
C GLY A 96 10.85 5.02 1.86
N ARG A 97 11.28 6.25 2.16
CA ARG A 97 10.73 7.06 3.27
C ARG A 97 9.25 7.36 3.10
N LEU A 98 8.81 7.61 1.87
CA LEU A 98 7.40 7.83 1.59
C LEU A 98 6.60 6.55 1.78
N LYS A 99 7.13 5.40 1.34
CA LYS A 99 6.50 4.09 1.54
C LYS A 99 6.32 3.79 3.03
N TRP A 100 7.37 4.04 3.82
CA TRP A 100 7.32 3.88 5.27
C TRP A 100 6.32 4.85 5.92
N LEU A 101 6.33 6.13 5.54
CA LEU A 101 5.38 7.11 6.06
C LEU A 101 3.93 6.73 5.73
N SER A 102 3.66 6.26 4.52
CA SER A 102 2.34 5.74 4.12
C SER A 102 1.89 4.59 5.01
N LEU A 103 2.80 3.66 5.33
CA LEU A 103 2.53 2.55 6.24
C LEU A 103 2.22 3.04 7.66
N CYS A 104 3.00 3.98 8.18
CA CYS A 104 2.76 4.60 9.49
C CYS A 104 1.40 5.30 9.55
N LEU A 105 1.05 6.10 8.54
CA LEU A 105 -0.23 6.79 8.44
C LEU A 105 -1.40 5.80 8.37
N TYR A 106 -1.26 4.72 7.59
CA TYR A 106 -2.27 3.69 7.48
C TYR A 106 -2.53 2.99 8.84
N HIS A 107 -1.46 2.54 9.50
CA HIS A 107 -1.60 1.84 10.78
C HIS A 107 -2.14 2.76 11.88
N ASN A 108 -1.58 3.96 12.01
CA ASN A 108 -2.02 4.92 13.03
C ASN A 108 -3.43 5.45 12.76
N GLY A 109 -3.80 5.62 11.49
CA GLY A 109 -5.15 6.01 11.09
C GLY A 109 -6.18 4.94 11.44
N ASN A 110 -5.84 3.66 11.26
CA ASN A 110 -6.71 2.55 11.65
C ASN A 110 -6.84 2.42 13.17
N THR A 111 -5.79 2.70 13.94
CA THR A 111 -5.87 2.67 15.42
C THR A 111 -6.62 3.86 16.01
N ALA A 112 -6.55 5.05 15.38
CA ALA A 112 -7.19 6.25 15.91
C ALA A 112 -8.72 6.29 15.72
N VAL A 113 -9.24 5.47 14.80
CA VAL A 113 -10.67 5.39 14.48
C VAL A 113 -11.36 4.21 15.20
N GLY A 114 -10.59 3.35 15.88
CA GLY A 114 -11.10 2.25 16.71
C GLY A 114 -11.36 2.69 18.15
#